data_AF-A0A839GGY2-F1
#
_entry.id   AF-A0A839GGY2-F1
#
_cell.length_a   1.000
_cell.length_b   1.000
_cell.length_c   1.000
_cell.angle_alpha   90.00
_cell.angle_beta   90.00
_cell.angle_gamma   90.00
#
_symmetry.space_group_name_H-M   'P 1'
#
loop_
_entity.id
_entity.type
_entity.pdbx_description
1 polymer ?
#
loop_
_entity_poly.entity_id
_entity_poly.type
_entity_poly.pdbx_seq_one_letter_code
_entity_poly.pdbx_strand_id
1 'polypeptide(L)'
;MSGKHLIFVIFLILQGQMGVRAQTGTRPRQDQQGLRQELAQYHQQTIGTFLLAKRRELDRQLSAADRRTLAQLREEVANHRTQQLAYFQKVREERKASRQPLSEAHKAEIKAQHAHYQQLMGQVTLIANRNQKALTAVATQVKAQQEKWYADLQAIASRYRGTGGDSTLAKRALVHERRRSYWSLTRFLLLDPNSTETYLEELVPKGTDETNSGNLQERPTPVAAQSVVA
;
A
#
# COMPACT_ATOMS: atom_id res chain seq x y z
N MET A 1 -25.12 58.82 13.59
CA MET A 1 -25.51 59.33 12.25
C MET A 1 -24.57 58.65 11.26
N SER A 2 -25.00 57.54 10.66
CA SER A 2 -25.76 57.44 9.40
C SER A 2 -24.84 57.29 8.20
N GLY A 3 -25.02 56.22 7.43
CA GLY A 3 -24.38 56.03 6.14
C GLY A 3 -24.25 54.59 5.65
N LYS A 4 -25.34 53.84 5.60
CA LYS A 4 -25.46 52.58 4.82
C LYS A 4 -25.75 52.95 3.36
N HIS A 5 -24.97 52.45 2.38
CA HIS A 5 -25.43 52.14 1.01
C HIS A 5 -24.49 51.05 0.44
N LEU A 6 -24.94 49.83 0.11
CA LEU A 6 -25.76 49.38 -1.04
C LEU A 6 -24.82 48.72 -2.09
N ILE A 7 -24.65 47.39 -2.08
CA ILE A 7 -25.31 46.41 -2.99
C ILE A 7 -25.20 46.83 -4.47
N PHE A 8 -24.49 46.07 -5.32
CA PHE A 8 -25.09 45.36 -6.46
C PHE A 8 -24.09 44.40 -7.16
N VAL A 9 -24.53 43.14 -7.21
CA VAL A 9 -24.17 42.06 -8.13
C VAL A 9 -24.17 42.55 -9.58
N ILE A 10 -23.24 42.09 -10.43
CA ILE A 10 -23.54 41.72 -11.83
C ILE A 10 -22.54 40.67 -12.34
N PHE A 11 -23.15 39.70 -12.99
CA PHE A 11 -22.72 38.47 -13.62
C PHE A 11 -22.36 38.76 -15.10
N LEU A 12 -21.29 38.18 -15.65
CA LEU A 12 -21.05 38.01 -17.10
C LEU A 12 -19.80 37.13 -17.26
N ILE A 13 -19.92 35.79 -17.32
CA ILE A 13 -20.09 35.00 -18.54
C ILE A 13 -19.26 35.54 -19.73
N LEU A 14 -18.08 34.95 -19.94
CA LEU A 14 -17.51 34.83 -21.28
C LEU A 14 -16.81 33.46 -21.45
N GLN A 15 -17.60 32.52 -21.95
CA GLN A 15 -17.28 31.60 -23.04
C GLN A 15 -15.78 31.41 -23.34
N GLY A 16 -15.22 30.32 -22.81
CA GLY A 16 -14.05 29.67 -23.35
C GLY A 16 -14.38 28.22 -23.67
N GLN A 17 -15.19 27.98 -24.71
CA GLN A 17 -15.33 26.65 -25.29
C GLN A 17 -14.00 26.28 -25.96
N MET A 18 -13.07 25.72 -25.18
CA MET A 18 -11.96 24.98 -25.76
C MET A 18 -12.51 23.69 -26.36
N GLY A 19 -12.57 23.66 -27.69
CA GLY A 19 -12.87 22.47 -28.46
C GLY A 19 -11.91 21.35 -28.05
N VAL A 20 -12.46 20.33 -27.39
CA VAL A 20 -11.76 19.08 -27.16
C VAL A 20 -11.70 18.35 -28.50
N ARG A 21 -10.63 18.58 -29.27
CA ARG A 21 -10.21 17.67 -30.33
C ARG A 21 -9.93 16.32 -29.67
N ALA A 22 -10.83 15.38 -29.88
CA ALA A 22 -10.62 13.97 -29.55
C ALA A 22 -9.46 13.44 -30.42
N GLN A 23 -8.24 13.50 -29.90
CA GLN A 23 -7.12 12.74 -30.45
C GLN A 23 -7.37 11.26 -30.12
N THR A 24 -7.84 10.54 -31.13
CA THR A 24 -7.81 9.08 -31.20
C THR A 24 -6.39 8.64 -31.53
N GLY A 25 -5.76 7.88 -30.62
CA GLY A 25 -4.48 7.22 -30.85
C GLY A 25 -3.55 7.29 -29.64
N THR A 26 -3.17 6.14 -29.09
CA THR A 26 -2.07 5.92 -28.11
C THR A 26 -2.20 6.44 -26.65
N ARG A 27 -3.40 6.51 -26.07
CA ARG A 27 -3.61 7.03 -24.69
C ARG A 27 -3.79 6.06 -23.51
N PRO A 28 -4.02 4.73 -23.63
CA PRO A 28 -4.40 3.93 -22.46
C PRO A 28 -3.26 3.64 -21.48
N ARG A 29 -1.99 3.57 -21.91
CA ARG A 29 -0.84 3.32 -21.01
C ARG A 29 -0.43 4.56 -20.21
N GLN A 30 -0.51 5.75 -20.81
CA GLN A 30 -0.15 7.01 -20.13
C GLN A 30 -1.15 7.34 -19.00
N ASP A 31 -2.44 7.16 -19.23
CA ASP A 31 -3.48 7.37 -18.21
C ASP A 31 -3.33 6.40 -17.02
N GLN A 32 -2.89 5.16 -17.27
CA GLN A 32 -2.63 4.18 -16.21
C GLN A 32 -1.41 4.56 -15.36
N GLN A 33 -0.33 4.98 -16.01
CA GLN A 33 0.87 5.43 -15.31
C GLN A 33 0.58 6.69 -14.49
N GLY A 34 -0.18 7.65 -15.05
CA GLY A 34 -0.63 8.85 -14.36
C GLY A 34 -1.47 8.53 -13.10
N LEU A 35 -2.46 7.64 -13.22
CA LEU A 35 -3.25 7.20 -12.06
C LEU A 35 -2.37 6.57 -10.97
N ARG A 36 -1.43 5.68 -11.34
CA ARG A 36 -0.53 5.03 -10.37
C ARG A 36 0.36 6.06 -9.66
N GLN A 37 0.92 7.01 -10.41
CA GLN A 37 1.76 8.08 -9.87
C GLN A 37 0.98 8.97 -8.91
N GLU A 38 -0.23 9.39 -9.27
CA GLU A 38 -1.03 10.27 -8.43
C GLU A 38 -1.51 9.57 -7.16
N LEU A 39 -1.92 8.29 -7.25
CA LEU A 39 -2.22 7.48 -6.07
C LEU A 39 -0.98 7.34 -5.17
N ALA A 40 0.18 7.01 -5.74
CA ALA A 40 1.44 6.90 -4.99
C ALA A 40 1.83 8.21 -4.31
N GLN A 41 1.66 9.34 -5.00
CA GLN A 41 1.92 10.66 -4.45
C GLN A 41 0.96 10.99 -3.30
N TYR A 42 -0.35 10.74 -3.44
CA TYR A 42 -1.30 10.96 -2.35
C TYR A 42 -0.99 10.10 -1.13
N HIS A 43 -0.67 8.84 -1.38
CA HIS A 43 -0.18 7.90 -0.37
C HIS A 43 1.03 8.47 0.36
N GLN A 44 2.02 8.97 -0.37
CA GLN A 44 3.23 9.54 0.20
C GLN A 44 2.95 10.82 1.02
N GLN A 45 2.36 11.82 0.37
CA GLN A 45 2.26 13.18 0.92
C GLN A 45 1.20 13.29 2.02
N THR A 46 0.13 12.50 1.95
CA THR A 46 -0.98 12.58 2.89
C THR A 46 -0.90 11.49 3.95
N ILE A 47 -1.02 10.23 3.53
CA ILE A 47 -1.14 9.09 4.45
C ILE A 47 0.19 8.83 5.15
N GLY A 48 1.28 8.80 4.39
CA GLY A 48 2.63 8.58 4.88
C GLY A 48 3.07 9.64 5.88
N THR A 49 2.90 10.92 5.53
CA THR A 49 3.20 12.05 6.43
C THR A 49 2.40 11.96 7.74
N PHE A 50 1.11 11.64 7.68
CA PHE A 50 0.28 11.46 8.87
C PHE A 50 0.81 10.33 9.77
N LEU A 51 1.08 9.16 9.19
CA LEU A 51 1.57 8.00 9.94
C LEU A 51 2.96 8.26 10.54
N LEU A 52 3.85 8.93 9.82
CA LEU A 52 5.18 9.30 10.32
C LEU A 52 5.09 10.29 11.49
N ALA A 53 4.21 11.29 11.40
CA ALA A 53 3.96 12.20 12.51
C ALA A 53 3.47 11.45 13.76
N LYS A 54 2.55 10.49 13.59
CA LYS A 54 2.08 9.63 14.69
C LYS A 54 3.17 8.71 15.22
N ARG A 55 4.07 8.22 14.36
CA ARG A 55 5.20 7.40 14.78
C ARG A 55 6.19 8.19 15.63
N ARG A 56 6.49 9.44 15.27
CA ARG A 56 7.32 10.37 16.08
C ARG A 56 6.65 10.71 17.41
N GLU A 57 5.33 10.86 17.43
CA GLU A 57 4.58 11.05 18.67
C GLU A 57 4.69 9.84 19.60
N LEU A 58 4.49 8.63 19.07
CA LEU A 58 4.67 7.40 19.83
C LEU A 58 6.12 7.26 20.33
N ASP A 59 7.12 7.58 19.50
CA ASP A 59 8.54 7.40 19.86
C ASP A 59 8.95 8.17 21.13
N ARG A 60 8.34 9.34 21.33
CA ARG A 60 8.55 10.15 22.54
C ARG A 60 7.97 9.51 23.81
N GLN A 61 7.00 8.61 23.66
CA GLN A 61 6.34 7.90 24.76
C GLN A 61 6.98 6.53 25.05
N LEU A 62 7.78 6.00 24.12
CA LEU A 62 8.46 4.71 24.29
C LEU A 62 9.62 4.81 25.29
N SER A 63 9.87 3.72 26.01
CA SER A 63 11.06 3.58 26.83
C SER A 63 12.33 3.62 25.98
N ALA A 64 13.46 4.04 26.55
CA ALA A 64 14.74 4.03 25.86
C ALA A 64 15.14 2.61 25.41
N ALA A 65 14.80 1.58 26.21
CA ALA A 65 15.02 0.18 25.88
C ALA A 65 14.20 -0.23 24.64
N ASP A 66 12.89 0.07 24.61
CA ASP A 66 12.02 -0.28 23.48
C ASP A 66 12.45 0.41 22.19
N ARG A 67 12.88 1.68 22.26
CA ARG A 67 13.39 2.38 21.08
C ARG A 67 14.63 1.71 20.51
N ARG A 68 15.57 1.29 21.37
CA ARG A 68 16.79 0.57 20.96
C ARG A 68 16.42 -0.77 20.32
N THR A 69 15.56 -1.56 20.95
CA THR A 69 15.10 -2.85 20.40
C THR A 69 14.36 -2.66 19.08
N LEU A 70 13.51 -1.64 18.93
CA LEU A 70 12.85 -1.36 17.65
C LEU A 70 13.83 -0.93 16.56
N ALA A 71 14.92 -0.22 16.89
CA ALA A 71 15.95 0.12 15.90
C ALA A 71 16.67 -1.14 15.41
N GLN A 72 17.06 -2.04 16.32
CA GLN A 72 17.66 -3.32 15.98
C GLN A 72 16.72 -4.20 15.13
N LEU A 73 15.46 -4.33 15.53
CA LEU A 73 14.46 -5.10 14.78
C LEU A 73 14.21 -4.54 13.38
N ARG A 74 14.29 -3.21 13.18
CA ARG A 74 14.21 -2.60 11.85
C ARG A 74 15.37 -3.05 10.96
N GLU A 75 16.60 -3.04 11.49
CA GLU A 75 17.78 -3.51 10.76
C GLU A 75 17.68 -5.00 10.43
N GLU A 76 17.28 -5.84 11.39
CA GLU A 76 17.09 -7.28 11.18
C GLU A 76 16.03 -7.59 10.12
N VAL A 77 14.90 -6.88 10.14
CA VAL A 77 13.84 -7.03 9.13
C VAL A 77 14.32 -6.58 7.75
N ALA A 78 15.05 -5.47 7.66
CA ALA A 78 15.61 -4.98 6.39
C ALA A 78 16.63 -5.97 5.80
N ASN A 79 17.50 -6.53 6.65
CA ASN A 79 18.46 -7.56 6.27
C ASN A 79 17.76 -8.84 5.80
N HIS A 80 16.76 -9.31 6.56
CA HIS A 80 15.95 -10.47 6.19
C HIS A 80 15.28 -10.28 4.81
N ARG A 81 14.68 -9.11 4.57
CA ARG A 81 14.05 -8.81 3.28
C ARG A 81 15.06 -8.82 2.13
N THR A 82 16.24 -8.25 2.34
CA THR A 82 17.31 -8.24 1.32
C THR A 82 17.74 -9.66 0.97
N GLN A 83 17.96 -10.51 1.98
CA GLN A 83 18.32 -11.91 1.77
C GLN A 83 17.20 -12.69 1.07
N GLN A 84 15.96 -12.49 1.49
CA GLN A 84 14.79 -13.14 0.89
C GLN A 84 14.62 -12.73 -0.57
N LEU A 85 14.77 -11.45 -0.91
CA LEU A 85 14.70 -10.97 -2.30
C LEU A 85 15.79 -11.59 -3.16
N ALA A 86 17.04 -11.60 -2.69
CA ALA A 86 18.15 -12.22 -3.40
C ALA A 86 17.91 -13.72 -3.62
N TYR A 87 17.39 -14.41 -2.59
CA TYR A 87 17.05 -15.82 -2.68
C TYR A 87 15.93 -16.09 -3.70
N PHE A 88 14.84 -15.32 -3.67
CA PHE A 88 13.76 -15.48 -4.64
C PHE A 88 14.19 -15.15 -6.06
N GLN A 89 15.07 -14.18 -6.25
CA GLN A 89 15.66 -13.89 -7.56
C GLN A 89 16.47 -15.10 -8.06
N LYS A 90 17.35 -15.65 -7.22
CA LYS A 90 18.12 -16.87 -7.54
C LYS A 90 17.20 -18.03 -7.95
N VAL A 91 16.21 -18.36 -7.12
CA VAL A 91 15.24 -19.45 -7.39
C VAL A 91 14.46 -19.19 -8.67
N ARG A 92 14.07 -17.94 -8.95
CA ARG A 92 13.36 -17.58 -10.18
C ARG A 92 14.21 -17.86 -11.41
N GLU A 93 15.50 -17.50 -11.40
CA GLU A 93 16.40 -17.75 -12.53
C GLU A 93 16.69 -19.24 -12.72
N GLU A 94 16.91 -19.99 -11.64
CA GLU A 94 17.06 -21.45 -11.68
C GLU A 94 15.82 -22.14 -12.27
N ARG A 95 14.62 -21.66 -11.94
CA ARG A 95 13.36 -22.18 -12.50
C ARG A 95 13.14 -21.80 -13.95
N LYS A 96 13.56 -20.61 -14.38
CA LYS A 96 13.52 -20.24 -15.81
C LYS A 96 14.43 -21.15 -16.63
N ALA A 97 15.61 -21.49 -16.11
CA ALA A 97 16.57 -22.35 -16.78
C ALA A 97 16.12 -23.82 -16.84
N SER A 98 15.60 -24.36 -15.73
CA SER A 98 15.25 -25.79 -15.62
C SER A 98 13.81 -26.13 -16.02
N ARG A 99 12.88 -25.14 -15.97
CA ARG A 99 11.42 -25.33 -16.06
C ARG A 99 10.82 -26.35 -15.08
N GLN A 100 11.60 -26.79 -14.09
CA GLN A 100 11.19 -27.76 -13.09
C GLN A 100 10.32 -27.11 -12.00
N PRO A 101 9.48 -27.91 -11.31
CA PRO A 101 8.81 -27.46 -10.09
C PRO A 101 9.84 -27.15 -8.99
N LEU A 102 9.38 -26.46 -7.96
CA LEU A 102 10.22 -26.07 -6.84
C LEU A 102 10.73 -27.30 -6.08
N SER A 103 12.05 -27.43 -5.91
CA SER A 103 12.67 -28.54 -5.17
C SER A 103 12.25 -28.52 -3.69
N GLU A 104 12.31 -29.68 -3.03
CA GLU A 104 12.04 -29.78 -1.59
C GLU A 104 13.01 -28.94 -0.75
N ALA A 105 14.27 -28.84 -1.17
CA ALA A 105 15.25 -27.96 -0.53
C ALA A 105 14.81 -26.49 -0.59
N HIS A 106 14.31 -26.02 -1.75
CA HIS A 106 13.82 -24.66 -1.85
C HIS A 106 12.57 -24.41 -1.02
N LYS A 107 11.64 -25.36 -0.96
CA LYS A 107 10.45 -25.26 -0.11
C LYS A 107 10.84 -25.17 1.37
N ALA A 108 11.79 -25.99 1.81
CA ALA A 108 12.31 -25.97 3.17
C ALA A 108 12.93 -24.63 3.53
N GLU A 109 13.74 -24.06 2.64
CA GLU A 109 14.38 -22.75 2.84
C GLU A 109 13.35 -21.61 2.91
N ILE A 110 12.33 -21.60 2.03
CA ILE A 110 11.24 -20.61 2.10
C ILE A 110 10.50 -20.70 3.43
N LYS A 111 10.25 -21.93 3.91
CA LYS A 111 9.61 -22.17 5.21
C LYS A 111 10.49 -21.65 6.36
N ALA A 112 11.80 -21.87 6.31
CA ALA A 112 12.75 -21.38 7.30
C ALA A 112 12.78 -19.84 7.34
N GLN A 113 12.87 -19.21 6.17
CA GLN A 113 12.79 -17.75 6.05
C GLN A 113 11.48 -17.19 6.62
N HIS A 114 10.36 -17.84 6.30
CA HIS A 114 9.07 -17.44 6.86
C HIS A 114 9.04 -17.56 8.39
N ALA A 115 9.54 -18.67 8.94
CA ALA A 115 9.60 -18.89 10.38
C ALA A 115 10.48 -17.83 11.07
N HIS A 116 11.62 -17.48 10.49
CA HIS A 116 12.48 -16.43 11.02
C HIS A 116 11.79 -15.06 11.03
N TYR A 117 11.10 -14.69 9.94
CA TYR A 117 10.31 -13.47 9.90
C TYR A 117 9.21 -13.44 10.97
N GLN A 118 8.53 -14.57 11.22
CA GLN A 118 7.53 -14.66 12.29
C GLN A 118 8.15 -14.45 13.67
N GLN A 119 9.37 -14.94 13.91
CA GLN A 119 10.09 -14.68 15.16
C GLN A 119 10.37 -13.18 15.34
N LEU A 120 10.83 -12.48 14.29
CA LEU A 120 11.03 -11.03 14.32
C LEU A 120 9.72 -10.29 14.63
N MET A 121 8.62 -10.63 13.97
CA MET A 121 7.30 -10.03 14.23
C MET A 121 6.77 -10.34 15.63
N GLY A 122 7.10 -11.51 16.18
CA GLY A 122 6.80 -11.88 17.56
C GLY A 122 7.46 -10.92 18.56
N GLN A 123 8.74 -10.58 18.34
CA GLN A 123 9.45 -9.60 19.18
C GLN A 123 8.84 -8.20 19.09
N VAL A 124 8.46 -7.76 17.88
CA VAL A 124 7.75 -6.49 17.70
C VAL A 124 6.40 -6.51 18.45
N THR A 125 5.71 -7.64 18.44
CA THR A 125 4.43 -7.81 19.15
C THR A 125 4.61 -7.71 20.68
N LEU A 126 5.71 -8.22 21.23
CA LEU A 126 6.02 -8.05 22.67
C LEU A 126 6.24 -6.57 23.05
N ILE A 127 6.85 -5.78 22.17
CA ILE A 127 6.96 -4.31 22.35
C ILE A 127 5.57 -3.67 22.23
N ALA A 128 4.76 -4.10 21.26
CA ALA A 128 3.42 -3.59 21.06
C ALA A 128 2.53 -3.80 22.30
N ASN A 129 2.58 -4.99 22.90
CA ASN A 129 1.79 -5.33 24.08
C ASN A 129 2.17 -4.45 25.29
N ARG A 130 3.46 -4.21 25.51
CA ARG A 130 3.94 -3.30 26.56
C ARG A 130 3.48 -1.86 26.36
N ASN A 131 3.26 -1.46 25.11
CA ASN A 131 2.88 -0.09 24.72
C ASN A 131 1.42 0.00 24.22
N GLN A 132 0.57 -0.96 24.58
CA GLN A 132 -0.78 -1.12 24.01
C GLN A 132 -1.68 0.10 24.16
N LYS A 133 -1.61 0.81 25.31
CA LYS A 133 -2.41 2.01 25.56
C LYS A 133 -2.10 3.12 24.56
N ALA A 134 -0.81 3.42 24.36
CA ALA A 134 -0.36 4.43 23.41
C ALA A 134 -0.70 4.03 21.97
N LEU A 135 -0.52 2.75 21.62
CA LEU A 135 -0.84 2.23 20.29
C LEU A 135 -2.35 2.24 19.99
N THR A 136 -3.20 1.97 20.99
CA THR A 136 -4.66 2.06 20.84
C THR A 136 -5.08 3.50 20.52
N ALA A 137 -4.48 4.51 21.18
CA ALA A 137 -4.78 5.90 20.90
C ALA A 137 -4.41 6.28 19.45
N VAL A 138 -3.26 5.83 18.96
CA VAL A 138 -2.86 6.04 17.55
C VAL A 138 -3.82 5.32 16.60
N ALA A 139 -4.18 4.07 16.90
CA ALA A 139 -5.10 3.27 16.07
C ALA A 139 -6.45 3.96 15.87
N THR A 140 -7.00 4.56 16.94
CA THR A 140 -8.27 5.31 16.88
C THR A 140 -8.16 6.53 15.97
N GLN A 141 -7.05 7.27 16.05
CA GLN A 141 -6.82 8.43 15.19
C GLN A 141 -6.63 8.04 13.72
N VAL A 142 -5.95 6.93 13.45
CA VAL A 142 -5.79 6.38 12.10
C VAL A 142 -7.15 5.97 11.52
N LYS A 143 -7.97 5.25 12.30
CA LYS A 143 -9.32 4.85 11.88
C LYS A 143 -10.20 6.06 11.56
N ALA A 144 -10.12 7.13 12.35
CA ALA A 144 -10.90 8.35 12.10
C ALA A 144 -10.55 9.02 10.77
N GLN A 145 -9.32 8.89 10.28
CA GLN A 145 -8.88 9.45 8.99
C GLN A 145 -9.14 8.54 7.79
N GLN A 146 -9.39 7.25 8.02
CA GLN A 146 -9.43 6.24 6.96
C GLN A 146 -10.53 6.49 5.92
N GLU A 147 -11.72 6.90 6.35
CA GLU A 147 -12.82 7.23 5.44
C GLU A 147 -12.50 8.43 4.54
N LYS A 148 -11.83 9.44 5.10
CA LYS A 148 -11.36 10.60 4.33
C LYS A 148 -10.35 10.18 3.27
N TRP A 149 -9.37 9.36 3.65
CA TRP A 149 -8.37 8.85 2.69
C TRP A 149 -9.02 8.06 1.56
N TYR A 150 -9.99 7.21 1.88
CA TYR A 150 -10.71 6.45 0.87
C TYR A 150 -11.50 7.36 -0.09
N ALA A 151 -12.20 8.37 0.44
CA ALA A 151 -12.93 9.34 -0.38
C ALA A 151 -12.01 10.13 -1.32
N ASP A 152 -10.86 10.58 -0.83
CA ASP A 152 -9.87 11.32 -1.61
C ASP A 152 -9.26 10.41 -2.72
N LEU A 153 -8.94 9.15 -2.41
CA LEU A 153 -8.47 8.15 -3.39
C LEU A 153 -9.55 7.83 -4.44
N GLN A 154 -10.82 7.77 -4.04
CA GLN A 154 -11.95 7.65 -4.96
C GLN A 154 -12.07 8.86 -5.88
N ALA A 155 -11.86 10.07 -5.38
CA ALA A 155 -11.84 11.27 -6.19
C ALA A 155 -10.70 11.24 -7.21
N ILE A 156 -9.49 10.81 -6.81
CA ILE A 156 -8.34 10.61 -7.72
C ILE A 156 -8.71 9.63 -8.84
N ALA A 157 -9.14 8.41 -8.50
CA ALA A 157 -9.46 7.40 -9.49
C ALA A 157 -10.62 7.80 -10.43
N SER A 158 -11.52 8.66 -9.97
CA SER A 158 -12.65 9.14 -10.79
C SER A 158 -12.22 10.09 -11.90
N ARG A 159 -11.15 10.87 -11.71
CA ARG A 159 -10.62 11.76 -12.76
C ARG A 159 -10.13 10.99 -14.00
N TYR A 160 -9.59 9.79 -13.79
CA TYR A 160 -9.08 8.92 -14.85
C TYR A 160 -10.14 8.01 -15.49
N ARG A 161 -11.41 8.06 -15.04
CA ARG A 161 -12.52 7.32 -15.68
C ARG A 161 -13.06 7.98 -16.95
N GLY A 162 -12.83 9.28 -17.14
CA GLY A 162 -13.43 10.07 -18.23
C GLY A 162 -12.49 10.45 -19.38
N THR A 163 -11.19 10.17 -19.27
CA THR A 163 -10.17 10.65 -20.22
C THR A 163 -9.85 9.69 -21.37
N GLY A 164 -10.59 8.59 -21.51
CA GLY A 164 -10.30 7.48 -22.43
C GLY A 164 -9.57 6.31 -21.78
N GLY A 165 -9.33 6.37 -20.46
CA GLY A 165 -8.82 5.28 -19.65
C GLY A 165 -9.84 4.14 -19.46
N ASP A 166 -9.33 2.92 -19.36
CA ASP A 166 -10.13 1.73 -19.09
C ASP A 166 -10.82 1.85 -17.71
N SER A 167 -12.14 2.03 -17.70
CA SER A 167 -12.95 2.14 -16.49
C SER A 167 -12.78 0.94 -15.53
N THR A 168 -12.33 -0.21 -16.03
CA THR A 168 -12.05 -1.39 -15.21
C THR A 168 -10.82 -1.20 -14.32
N LEU A 169 -9.83 -0.40 -14.73
CA LEU A 169 -8.60 -0.18 -13.97
C LEU A 169 -8.83 0.75 -12.79
N ALA A 170 -9.54 1.86 -13.00
CA ALA A 170 -9.94 2.74 -11.90
C ALA A 170 -10.79 1.98 -10.88
N LYS A 171 -11.71 1.12 -11.33
CA LYS A 171 -12.49 0.24 -10.45
C LYS A 171 -11.60 -0.75 -9.68
N ARG A 172 -10.67 -1.42 -10.35
CA ARG A 172 -9.72 -2.35 -9.72
C ARG A 172 -8.86 -1.64 -8.68
N ALA A 173 -8.31 -0.47 -9.01
CA ALA A 173 -7.52 0.34 -8.09
C ALA A 173 -8.33 0.66 -6.82
N LEU A 174 -9.59 1.07 -6.94
CA LEU A 174 -10.44 1.36 -5.78
C LEU A 174 -10.79 0.13 -4.94
N VAL A 175 -10.99 -1.04 -5.58
CA VAL A 175 -11.18 -2.29 -4.83
C VAL A 175 -9.92 -2.62 -4.02
N HIS A 176 -8.73 -2.40 -4.58
CA HIS A 176 -7.47 -2.56 -3.85
C HIS A 176 -7.36 -1.57 -2.69
N GLU A 177 -7.66 -0.28 -2.91
CA GLU A 177 -7.58 0.74 -1.85
C GLU A 177 -8.59 0.50 -0.73
N ARG A 178 -9.80 0.03 -1.04
CA ARG A 178 -10.81 -0.32 -0.02
C ARG A 178 -10.37 -1.48 0.87
N ARG A 179 -9.59 -2.42 0.32
CA ARG A 179 -9.05 -3.56 1.06
C ARG A 179 -7.74 -3.24 1.77
N ARG A 180 -7.17 -2.06 1.54
CA ARG A 180 -5.88 -1.68 2.11
C ARG A 180 -6.05 -1.39 3.61
N SER A 181 -5.34 -2.14 4.44
CA SER A 181 -5.21 -1.79 5.85
C SER A 181 -4.06 -0.81 6.02
N TYR A 182 -4.37 0.45 6.32
CA TYR A 182 -3.36 1.46 6.66
C TYR A 182 -2.77 1.23 8.06
N TRP A 183 -3.49 0.49 8.90
CA TRP A 183 -3.07 0.17 10.25
C TRP A 183 -2.61 -1.28 10.36
N SER A 184 -1.42 -1.47 10.89
CA SER A 184 -0.91 -2.73 11.39
C SER A 184 0.10 -2.40 12.48
N LEU A 185 -0.09 -2.98 13.67
CA LEU A 185 0.73 -2.65 14.84
C LEU A 185 2.22 -2.87 14.59
N THR A 186 2.57 -4.04 14.05
CA THR A 186 3.96 -4.40 13.81
C THR A 186 4.59 -3.53 12.74
N ARG A 187 3.88 -3.27 11.64
CA ARG A 187 4.35 -2.40 10.55
C ARG A 187 4.52 -0.96 10.99
N PHE A 188 3.58 -0.46 11.80
CA PHE A 188 3.65 0.88 12.35
C PHE A 188 4.85 1.05 13.29
N LEU A 189 5.11 0.07 14.15
CA LEU A 189 6.26 0.11 15.07
C LEU A 189 7.62 0.03 14.34
N LEU A 190 7.67 -0.70 13.24
CA LEU A 190 8.86 -0.80 12.38
C LEU A 190 9.06 0.41 11.47
N LEU A 191 8.12 1.37 11.44
CA LEU A 191 8.38 2.64 10.78
C LEU A 191 9.49 3.40 11.52
N ASP A 192 10.53 3.81 10.81
CA ASP A 192 11.58 4.66 11.38
C ASP A 192 11.03 6.09 11.59
N PRO A 193 10.99 6.60 12.84
CA PRO A 193 10.52 7.96 13.11
C PRO A 193 11.35 9.05 12.42
N ASN A 194 12.60 8.75 12.05
CA ASN A 194 13.51 9.68 11.38
C ASN A 194 13.54 9.50 9.87
N SER A 195 12.76 8.56 9.34
CA SER A 195 12.66 8.32 7.91
C SER A 195 12.23 9.59 7.16
N THR A 196 12.91 9.90 6.07
CA THR A 196 12.42 10.79 5.00
C THR A 196 11.70 9.99 3.91
N GLU A 197 11.93 8.68 3.85
CA GLU A 197 11.24 7.74 2.97
C GLU A 197 9.89 7.35 3.55
N THR A 198 8.93 7.15 2.66
CA THR A 198 7.54 7.10 3.08
C THR A 198 7.05 5.67 3.23
N TYR A 199 6.26 5.40 4.28
CA TYR A 199 5.63 4.14 4.71
C TYR A 199 5.09 3.20 3.59
N LEU A 200 4.90 3.71 2.37
CA LEU A 200 4.19 3.05 1.29
C LEU A 200 5.09 2.64 0.12
N GLU A 201 6.32 3.14 0.03
CA GLU A 201 7.31 2.65 -0.94
C GLU A 201 7.80 1.24 -0.54
N GLU A 202 7.71 0.93 0.75
CA GLU A 202 7.91 -0.41 1.26
C GLU A 202 6.80 -1.41 0.84
N LEU A 203 5.63 -0.89 0.46
CA LEU A 203 4.40 -1.64 0.13
C LEU A 203 4.13 -1.81 -1.36
N VAL A 204 4.86 -1.11 -2.22
CA VAL A 204 4.77 -1.26 -3.66
C VAL A 204 6.04 -1.95 -4.09
N PRO A 205 5.99 -3.18 -4.63
CA PRO A 205 7.16 -3.71 -5.31
C PRO A 205 7.54 -2.68 -6.38
N LYS A 206 8.75 -2.10 -6.29
CA LYS A 206 9.39 -1.42 -7.42
C LYS A 206 9.19 -2.35 -8.62
N GLY A 207 8.53 -1.81 -9.65
CA GLY A 207 7.91 -2.60 -10.71
C GLY A 207 8.74 -3.80 -11.13
N THR A 208 8.20 -5.00 -10.93
CA THR A 208 8.47 -6.04 -11.92
C THR A 208 7.73 -5.59 -13.17
N ASP A 209 8.49 -5.14 -14.15
CA ASP A 209 8.01 -4.93 -15.50
C ASP A 209 7.10 -6.07 -15.96
N GLU A 210 6.09 -5.67 -16.70
CA GLU A 210 4.97 -6.41 -17.28
C GLU A 210 5.35 -7.80 -17.83
N THR A 211 5.47 -8.85 -17.01
CA THR A 211 5.47 -10.27 -17.45
C THR A 211 5.09 -11.26 -16.34
N ASN A 212 4.14 -10.92 -15.46
CA ASN A 212 3.69 -11.86 -14.42
C ASN A 212 2.17 -12.08 -14.38
N SER A 213 1.61 -12.43 -15.53
CA SER A 213 0.41 -13.28 -15.61
C SER A 213 0.88 -14.72 -15.83
N GLY A 214 1.42 -15.34 -14.80
CA GLY A 214 1.91 -16.72 -14.85
C GLY A 214 1.69 -17.42 -13.51
N ASN A 215 0.55 -18.08 -13.38
CA ASN A 215 0.25 -19.06 -12.33
C ASN A 215 0.33 -18.56 -10.88
N LEU A 216 -0.67 -17.78 -10.48
CA LEU A 216 -1.27 -17.96 -9.16
C LEU A 216 -2.21 -19.17 -9.23
N GLN A 217 -1.64 -20.33 -8.97
CA GLN A 217 -2.26 -21.47 -8.30
C GLN A 217 -3.79 -21.47 -8.33
N GLU A 218 -4.36 -22.17 -9.31
CA GLU A 218 -5.75 -22.61 -9.27
C GLU A 218 -5.97 -23.31 -7.92
N ARG A 219 -6.77 -22.69 -7.05
CA ARG A 219 -7.35 -23.38 -5.92
C ARG A 219 -8.18 -24.52 -6.50
N PRO A 220 -7.98 -25.79 -6.10
CA PRO A 220 -8.93 -26.81 -6.49
C PRO A 220 -10.29 -26.42 -5.92
N THR A 221 -11.24 -26.19 -6.81
CA THR A 221 -12.67 -26.14 -6.48
C THR A 221 -13.02 -27.45 -5.77
N PRO A 222 -13.73 -27.42 -4.62
CA PRO A 222 -14.26 -28.64 -4.04
C PRO A 222 -15.26 -29.24 -5.02
N VAL A 223 -14.92 -30.39 -5.59
CA VAL A 223 -15.86 -31.20 -6.37
C VAL A 223 -16.96 -31.64 -5.42
N ALA A 224 -18.20 -31.23 -5.71
CA ALA A 224 -19.38 -31.70 -5.03
C ALA A 224 -19.42 -33.23 -5.06
N ALA A 225 -19.54 -33.84 -3.88
CA ALA A 225 -19.73 -35.27 -3.74
C ALA A 225 -20.97 -35.69 -4.52
N GLN A 226 -20.78 -36.39 -5.64
CA GLN A 226 -21.83 -37.15 -6.28
C GLN A 226 -22.06 -38.41 -5.44
N SER A 227 -23.20 -38.46 -4.78
CA SER A 227 -23.75 -39.66 -4.16
C SER A 227 -24.02 -40.69 -5.25
N VAL A 228 -23.17 -41.70 -5.35
CA VAL A 228 -23.47 -42.92 -6.11
C VAL A 228 -24.35 -43.80 -5.24
N VAL A 229 -25.55 -44.05 -5.75
CA VAL A 229 -26.51 -45.04 -5.28
C VAL A 229 -25.87 -46.43 -5.34
N ALA A 230 -25.98 -47.16 -4.23
CA ALA A 230 -25.96 -48.62 -4.18
C ALA A 230 -27.00 -49.06 -3.16
#